data_AF-A0A969ZTK5-F1
#
_entry.id   AF-A0A969ZTK5-F1
#
_cell.length_a   1.000
_cell.length_b   1.000
_cell.length_c   1.000
_cell.angle_alpha   90.00
_cell.angle_beta   90.00
_cell.angle_gamma   90.00
#
_symmetry.space_group_name_H-M   'P 1'
#
loop_
_entity.id
_entity.type
_entity.pdbx_description
1 polymer ?
#
loop_
_entity_poly.entity_id
_entity_poly.type
_entity_poly.pdbx_seq_one_letter_code
_entity_poly.pdbx_strand_id
1 'polypeptide(L)'
;MFILGGIIGIIGVILVKLGNPGNMGICIACFWRDITGALGLHRAGVVQYIRPEIIGIIFGAFLISYFTGDFKVRGGSNPLARFFLGFFTMVGALMFLGCPLRMVLRLANGDLNALVGLAGYVFGIYIGVYFLKHGYSLGKSSPQTKSTGFIMPLFAVGLLILLIAKPAFIFFSEEGPGSQHALLIYSLIAGGIVGIALQRSRI
;
A
#
# COMPACT_ATOMS: atom_id res chain seq x y z
N MET A 1 9.20 17.44 1.86
CA MET A 1 9.42 15.99 2.08
C MET A 1 9.44 15.62 3.55
N PHE A 2 10.29 16.21 4.40
CA PHE A 2 10.36 15.88 5.83
C PHE A 2 9.05 16.06 6.61
N ILE A 3 8.32 17.16 6.37
CA ILE A 3 7.04 17.44 7.06
C ILE A 3 5.98 16.38 6.73
N LEU A 4 5.79 16.06 5.44
CA LEU A 4 4.80 15.06 5.00
C LEU A 4 5.20 13.63 5.40
N GLY A 5 6.50 13.30 5.40
CA GLY A 5 7.00 12.05 5.94
C GLY A 5 6.75 11.92 7.44
N GLY A 6 6.96 13.01 8.21
CA GLY A 6 6.62 13.07 9.63
C GLY A 6 5.14 12.86 9.89
N ILE A 7 4.26 13.47 9.08
CA ILE A 7 2.80 13.26 9.17
C ILE A 7 2.44 11.79 8.96
N ILE A 8 3.00 11.13 7.93
CA ILE A 8 2.76 9.71 7.67
C ILE A 8 3.24 8.84 8.84
N GLY A 9 4.41 9.15 9.41
CA GLY A 9 4.94 8.48 10.60
C GLY A 9 4.04 8.62 11.82
N ILE A 10 3.58 9.84 12.12
CA ILE A 10 2.66 10.14 13.23
C ILE A 10 1.35 9.38 13.05
N ILE A 11 0.77 9.41 11.85
CA ILE A 11 -0.46 8.66 11.55
C ILE A 11 -0.24 7.16 11.74
N GLY A 12 0.93 6.64 11.34
CA GLY A 12 1.31 5.24 11.59
C GLY A 12 1.27 4.88 13.08
N VAL A 13 1.85 5.71 13.94
CA VAL A 13 1.85 5.51 15.40
C VAL A 13 0.44 5.64 15.99
N ILE A 14 -0.34 6.63 15.54
CA ILE A 14 -1.73 6.80 15.97
C ILE A 14 -2.55 5.57 15.62
N LEU A 15 -2.41 5.05 14.40
CA LEU A 15 -3.13 3.85 13.96
C LEU A 15 -2.74 2.62 14.77
N VAL A 16 -1.47 2.46 15.16
CA VAL A 16 -1.06 1.40 16.12
C VAL A 16 -1.82 1.54 17.43
N LYS A 17 -1.86 2.76 18.01
CA LYS A 17 -2.61 3.01 19.25
C LYS A 17 -4.11 2.74 19.11
N LEU A 18 -4.67 2.95 17.92
CA LEU A 18 -6.10 2.75 17.63
C LEU A 18 -6.47 1.29 17.31
N GLY A 19 -5.51 0.37 17.28
CA GLY A 19 -5.77 -1.07 17.13
C GLY A 19 -5.05 -1.76 15.97
N ASN A 20 -4.26 -1.04 15.15
CA ASN A 20 -3.44 -1.69 14.13
C ASN A 20 -2.28 -2.47 14.75
N PRO A 21 -1.75 -3.50 14.06
CA PRO A 21 -0.63 -4.28 14.58
C PRO A 21 0.58 -3.39 14.86
N GLY A 22 1.20 -3.58 16.02
CA GLY A 22 2.32 -2.74 16.49
C GLY A 22 3.52 -2.70 15.54
N ASN A 23 3.70 -3.76 14.75
CA ASN A 23 4.75 -3.87 13.74
C ASN A 23 4.31 -3.49 12.31
N MET A 24 3.11 -2.94 12.12
CA MET A 24 2.57 -2.59 10.80
C MET A 24 2.19 -1.12 10.65
N GLY A 25 1.58 -0.47 11.66
CA GLY A 25 1.14 0.92 11.60
C GLY A 25 0.36 1.26 10.32
N ILE A 26 1.07 1.77 9.30
CA ILE A 26 0.65 1.79 7.89
C ILE A 26 1.63 0.92 7.08
N CYS A 27 1.15 -0.21 6.52
CA CYS A 27 1.97 -1.06 5.66
C CYS A 27 1.22 -1.48 4.40
N ILE A 28 1.50 -0.81 3.29
CA ILE A 28 0.80 -1.05 2.02
C ILE A 28 0.92 -2.51 1.55
N ALA A 29 2.12 -3.11 1.63
CA ALA A 29 2.33 -4.49 1.19
C ALA A 29 1.55 -5.52 2.03
N CYS A 30 1.58 -5.38 3.36
CA CYS A 30 0.82 -6.27 4.24
C CYS A 30 -0.68 -6.08 4.07
N PHE A 31 -1.13 -4.84 3.88
CA PHE A 31 -2.54 -4.55 3.74
C PHE A 31 -3.10 -5.12 2.43
N TRP A 32 -2.34 -5.07 1.34
CA TRP A 32 -2.71 -5.75 0.09
C TRP A 32 -2.77 -7.27 0.23
N ARG A 33 -1.82 -7.87 0.97
CA ARG A 33 -1.91 -9.30 1.33
C ARG A 33 -3.18 -9.58 2.13
N ASP A 34 -3.48 -8.79 3.16
CA ASP A 34 -4.64 -9.02 4.02
C ASP A 34 -5.97 -8.87 3.24
N ILE A 35 -6.05 -7.93 2.29
CA ILE A 35 -7.17 -7.79 1.34
C ILE A 35 -7.26 -9.02 0.43
N THR A 36 -6.13 -9.49 -0.10
CA THR A 36 -6.05 -10.69 -0.95
C THR A 36 -6.53 -11.94 -0.18
N GLY A 37 -6.18 -12.05 1.10
CA GLY A 37 -6.66 -13.08 2.00
C GLY A 37 -8.16 -12.99 2.29
N ALA A 38 -8.68 -11.78 2.48
CA ALA A 38 -10.11 -11.54 2.69
C ALA A 38 -10.96 -11.90 1.45
N LEU A 39 -10.43 -11.65 0.26
CA LEU A 39 -11.04 -12.04 -1.02
C LEU A 39 -10.91 -13.54 -1.33
N GLY A 40 -10.21 -14.32 -0.49
CA GLY A 40 -10.06 -15.77 -0.65
C GLY A 40 -9.05 -16.18 -1.74
N LEU A 41 -8.23 -15.25 -2.24
CA LEU A 41 -7.17 -15.53 -3.23
C LEU A 41 -5.99 -16.31 -2.62
N HIS A 42 -5.86 -16.28 -1.30
CA HIS A 42 -5.05 -17.23 -0.52
C HIS A 42 -5.76 -17.60 0.77
N ARG A 43 -5.36 -18.71 1.41
CA ARG A 43 -6.07 -19.31 2.56
C ARG A 43 -5.35 -19.19 3.91
N ALA A 44 -4.41 -18.26 4.03
CA ALA A 44 -3.76 -17.97 5.32
C ALA A 44 -4.74 -17.29 6.29
N GLY A 45 -5.28 -18.04 7.26
CA GLY A 45 -6.34 -17.60 8.18
C GLY A 45 -5.99 -16.44 9.11
N VAL A 46 -4.70 -16.16 9.32
CA VAL A 46 -4.21 -15.10 10.22
C VAL A 46 -4.14 -13.70 9.57
N VAL A 47 -4.38 -13.61 8.26
CA VAL A 47 -4.15 -12.42 7.43
C VAL A 47 -5.29 -12.21 6.43
N GLN A 48 -6.52 -12.11 6.94
CA GLN A 48 -7.74 -11.95 6.16
C GLN A 48 -8.56 -10.79 6.72
N TYR A 49 -8.39 -9.61 6.12
CA TYR A 49 -9.19 -8.43 6.46
C TYR A 49 -9.12 -7.41 5.32
N ILE A 50 -10.27 -6.88 4.89
CA ILE A 50 -10.27 -5.77 3.93
C ILE A 50 -9.87 -4.50 4.68
N ARG A 51 -8.62 -4.07 4.47
CA ARG A 51 -8.01 -2.94 5.16
C ARG A 51 -8.51 -1.59 4.64
N PRO A 52 -9.32 -0.84 5.39
CA PRO A 52 -9.89 0.43 4.92
C PRO A 52 -8.83 1.51 4.69
N GLU A 53 -7.63 1.38 5.24
CA GLU A 53 -6.54 2.32 5.02
C GLU A 53 -6.15 2.41 3.54
N ILE A 54 -6.15 1.28 2.81
CA ILE A 54 -5.84 1.27 1.37
C ILE A 54 -6.94 1.99 0.59
N ILE A 55 -8.19 1.76 0.95
CA ILE A 55 -9.36 2.44 0.37
C ILE A 55 -9.22 3.95 0.58
N GLY A 56 -8.92 4.37 1.81
CA GLY A 56 -8.66 5.76 2.16
C GLY A 56 -7.53 6.37 1.34
N ILE A 57 -6.38 5.68 1.22
CA ILE A 57 -5.23 6.16 0.43
C ILE A 57 -5.62 6.39 -1.02
N ILE A 58 -6.36 5.46 -1.64
CA ILE A 58 -6.82 5.57 -3.02
C ILE A 58 -7.71 6.80 -3.19
N PHE A 59 -8.71 6.98 -2.32
CA PHE A 59 -9.61 8.14 -2.41
C PHE A 59 -8.91 9.46 -2.11
N GLY A 60 -8.05 9.50 -1.09
CA GLY A 60 -7.30 10.70 -0.72
C GLY A 60 -6.42 11.19 -1.87
N ALA A 61 -5.67 10.27 -2.50
CA ALA A 61 -4.83 10.57 -3.64
C ALA A 61 -5.66 10.99 -4.87
N PHE A 62 -6.78 10.29 -5.13
CA PHE A 62 -7.67 10.60 -6.24
C PHE A 62 -8.32 11.98 -6.10
N LEU A 63 -8.91 12.29 -4.94
CA LEU A 63 -9.59 13.55 -4.68
C LEU A 63 -8.63 14.74 -4.83
N ILE A 64 -7.46 14.70 -4.19
CA ILE A 64 -6.52 15.83 -4.30
C ILE A 64 -5.97 15.99 -5.71
N SER A 65 -5.74 14.89 -6.44
CA SER A 65 -5.31 14.94 -7.84
C SER A 65 -6.37 15.56 -8.73
N TYR A 66 -7.64 15.22 -8.50
CA TYR A 66 -8.78 15.78 -9.24
C TYR A 66 -8.97 17.28 -8.95
N PHE A 67 -8.98 17.68 -7.67
CA PHE A 67 -9.15 19.09 -7.28
C PHE A 67 -7.98 19.98 -7.68
N THR A 68 -6.74 19.46 -7.67
CA THR A 68 -5.56 20.23 -8.10
C THR A 68 -5.43 20.28 -9.63
N GLY A 69 -6.27 19.56 -10.38
CA GLY A 69 -6.16 19.47 -11.85
C GLY A 69 -4.95 18.65 -12.35
N ASP A 70 -4.27 17.95 -11.45
CA ASP A 70 -3.12 17.09 -11.74
C ASP A 70 -3.51 15.68 -12.23
N PHE A 71 -4.81 15.40 -12.33
CA PHE A 71 -5.33 14.09 -12.72
C PHE A 71 -5.06 13.77 -14.20
N LYS A 72 -3.99 13.02 -14.45
CA LYS A 72 -3.55 12.60 -15.78
C LYS A 72 -3.52 11.08 -15.88
N VAL A 73 -4.45 10.52 -16.65
CA VAL A 73 -4.52 9.07 -16.87
C VAL A 73 -3.49 8.65 -17.92
N ARG A 74 -2.55 7.80 -17.51
CA ARG A 74 -1.49 7.28 -18.39
C ARG A 74 -1.43 5.76 -18.28
N GLY A 75 -1.26 5.10 -19.42
CA GLY A 75 -1.01 3.67 -19.53
C GLY A 75 0.40 3.42 -20.07
N GLY A 76 1.01 2.31 -19.68
CA GLY A 76 2.36 1.97 -20.11
C GLY A 76 2.40 0.87 -21.17
N SER A 77 3.40 0.91 -22.05
CA SER A 77 3.49 0.06 -23.26
C SER A 77 3.96 -1.39 -23.04
N ASN A 78 4.61 -1.71 -21.91
CA ASN A 78 4.96 -3.10 -21.55
C ASN A 78 4.23 -3.57 -20.27
N PRO A 79 3.02 -4.17 -20.38
CA PRO A 79 2.26 -4.62 -19.22
C PRO A 79 2.87 -5.86 -18.55
N LEU A 80 3.43 -6.79 -19.33
CA LEU A 80 3.98 -8.04 -18.81
C LEU A 80 5.22 -7.80 -17.93
N ALA A 81 6.16 -6.96 -18.39
CA ALA A 81 7.33 -6.62 -17.59
C ALA A 81 6.93 -5.89 -16.28
N ARG A 82 5.96 -4.97 -16.34
CA ARG A 82 5.44 -4.29 -15.14
C ARG A 82 4.76 -5.25 -14.17
N PHE A 83 4.03 -6.24 -14.68
CA PHE A 83 3.41 -7.28 -13.86
C PHE A 83 4.46 -8.10 -13.10
N PHE A 84 5.48 -8.63 -13.80
CA PHE A 84 6.54 -9.39 -13.14
C PHE A 84 7.34 -8.56 -12.13
N LEU A 85 7.64 -7.29 -12.45
CA LEU A 85 8.28 -6.37 -11.51
C LEU A 85 7.44 -6.19 -10.24
N GLY A 86 6.13 -5.99 -10.38
CA GLY A 86 5.20 -5.92 -9.25
C GLY A 86 5.14 -7.21 -8.44
N PHE A 87 5.09 -8.36 -9.12
CA PHE A 87 5.11 -9.69 -8.50
C PHE A 87 6.36 -9.89 -7.64
N PHE A 88 7.56 -9.71 -8.20
CA PHE A 88 8.81 -9.86 -7.45
C PHE A 88 8.94 -8.82 -6.31
N THR A 89 8.43 -7.60 -6.51
CA THR A 89 8.38 -6.59 -5.45
C THR A 89 7.51 -7.05 -4.27
N MET A 90 6.35 -7.65 -4.54
CA MET A 90 5.48 -8.17 -3.48
C MET A 90 6.07 -9.41 -2.79
N VAL A 91 6.67 -10.33 -3.54
CA VAL A 91 7.38 -11.48 -2.96
C VAL A 91 8.49 -11.00 -2.03
N GLY A 92 9.34 -10.07 -2.49
CA GLY A 92 10.40 -9.48 -1.67
C GLY A 92 9.88 -8.75 -0.44
N ALA A 93 8.87 -7.89 -0.59
CA ALA A 93 8.29 -7.14 0.52
C ALA A 93 7.67 -8.04 1.60
N LEU A 94 7.11 -9.18 1.21
CA LEU A 94 6.53 -10.16 2.14
C LEU A 94 7.60 -11.05 2.79
N MET A 95 8.59 -11.52 2.04
CA MET A 95 9.69 -12.35 2.57
C MET A 95 10.53 -11.59 3.61
N PHE A 96 10.87 -10.33 3.34
CA PHE A 96 11.62 -9.50 4.27
C PHE A 96 10.73 -8.74 5.26
N LEU A 97 9.42 -9.04 5.27
CA LEU A 97 8.42 -8.46 6.20
C LEU A 97 8.50 -6.93 6.26
N GLY A 98 8.65 -6.28 5.11
CA GLY A 98 8.97 -4.87 5.01
C GLY A 98 8.54 -4.23 3.70
N CYS A 99 7.59 -3.30 3.77
CA CYS A 99 7.63 -2.14 2.91
C CYS A 99 8.55 -1.08 3.56
N PRO A 100 9.04 -0.07 2.83
CA PRO A 100 9.98 0.91 3.38
C PRO A 100 9.49 1.52 4.69
N LEU A 101 8.20 1.85 4.78
CA LEU A 101 7.60 2.43 5.97
C LEU A 101 7.56 1.43 7.16
N ARG A 102 7.19 0.17 6.89
CA ARG A 102 7.17 -0.87 7.92
C ARG A 102 8.55 -1.16 8.48
N MET A 103 9.59 -1.10 7.65
CA MET A 103 10.97 -1.32 8.09
C MET A 103 11.42 -0.22 9.04
N VAL A 104 11.11 1.04 8.73
CA VAL A 104 11.40 2.18 9.63
C VAL A 104 10.65 2.04 10.96
N LEU A 105 9.37 1.67 10.93
CA LEU A 105 8.58 1.43 12.15
C LEU A 105 9.12 0.28 13.00
N ARG A 106 9.58 -0.82 12.36
CA ARG A 106 10.21 -1.94 13.08
C ARG A 106 11.53 -1.54 13.73
N LEU A 107 12.37 -0.81 13.01
CA LEU A 107 13.63 -0.30 13.54
C LEU A 107 13.38 0.67 14.71
N ALA A 108 12.35 1.53 14.61
CA ALA A 108 11.92 2.42 15.69
C ALA A 108 11.41 1.66 16.93
N ASN A 109 10.84 0.47 16.74
CA ASN A 109 10.44 -0.44 17.82
C ASN A 109 11.59 -1.31 18.37
N GLY A 110 12.83 -1.09 17.93
CA GLY A 110 14.02 -1.81 18.42
C GLY A 110 14.28 -3.17 17.75
N ASP A 111 13.60 -3.49 16.64
CA ASP A 111 13.83 -4.75 15.92
C ASP A 111 15.06 -4.65 15.00
N LEU A 112 16.20 -5.09 15.51
CA LEU A 112 17.48 -5.10 14.79
C LEU A 112 17.47 -5.99 13.53
N ASN A 113 16.54 -6.95 13.41
CA ASN A 113 16.42 -7.75 12.18
C ASN A 113 15.99 -6.90 10.98
N ALA A 114 15.37 -5.74 11.21
CA ALA A 114 15.03 -4.80 10.15
C ALA A 114 16.28 -4.27 9.40
N LEU A 115 17.46 -4.29 10.02
CA LEU A 115 18.72 -3.85 9.38
C LEU A 115 19.13 -4.76 8.22
N VAL A 116 18.94 -6.07 8.34
CA VAL A 116 19.24 -7.02 7.26
C VAL A 116 18.32 -6.76 6.07
N GLY A 117 17.03 -6.55 6.34
CA GLY A 117 16.08 -6.14 5.32
C GLY A 117 16.47 -4.81 4.67
N LEU A 118 16.95 -3.83 5.45
CA LEU A 118 17.36 -2.51 4.96
C LEU A 118 18.57 -2.60 4.04
N ALA A 119 19.57 -3.39 4.41
CA ALA A 119 20.72 -3.66 3.55
C ALA A 119 20.30 -4.29 2.22
N GLY A 120 19.41 -5.29 2.26
CA GLY A 120 18.86 -5.91 1.06
C GLY A 120 18.07 -4.93 0.18
N TYR A 121 17.27 -4.05 0.78
CA TYR A 121 16.52 -3.02 0.07
C TYR A 121 17.44 -1.99 -0.62
N VAL A 122 18.48 -1.52 0.09
CA VAL A 122 19.47 -0.58 -0.46
C VAL A 122 20.24 -1.23 -1.61
N PHE A 123 20.68 -2.48 -1.45
CA PHE A 123 21.39 -3.21 -2.50
C PHE A 123 20.51 -3.48 -3.73
N GLY A 124 19.23 -3.83 -3.52
CA GLY A 124 18.26 -3.99 -4.59
C GLY A 124 18.02 -2.70 -5.38
N ILE A 125 17.88 -1.56 -4.68
CA ILE A 125 17.79 -0.24 -5.34
C ILE A 125 19.06 0.05 -6.14
N TYR A 126 20.25 -0.21 -5.57
CA TYR A 126 21.51 0.03 -6.24
C TYR A 126 21.61 -0.74 -7.57
N ILE A 127 21.30 -2.04 -7.56
CA ILE A 127 21.26 -2.86 -8.77
C ILE A 127 20.21 -2.33 -9.76
N GLY A 128 18.99 -2.02 -9.29
CA GLY A 128 17.93 -1.48 -10.15
C GLY A 128 18.34 -0.17 -10.83
N VAL A 129 18.98 0.74 -10.09
CA VAL A 129 19.51 2.01 -10.63
C VAL A 129 20.63 1.76 -11.62
N TYR A 130 21.50 0.78 -11.37
CA TYR A 130 22.55 0.39 -12.32
C TYR A 130 21.94 -0.06 -13.66
N PHE A 131 20.95 -0.95 -13.65
CA PHE A 131 20.26 -1.38 -14.88
C PHE A 131 19.56 -0.23 -15.60
N LEU A 132 18.91 0.68 -14.86
CA LEU A 132 18.25 1.85 -15.45
C LEU A 132 19.26 2.79 -16.13
N LYS A 133 20.46 2.96 -15.57
CA LYS A 133 21.53 3.76 -16.17
C LYS A 133 22.14 3.13 -17.43
N HIS A 134 22.03 1.81 -17.60
CA HIS A 134 22.55 1.08 -18.76
C HIS A 134 21.49 0.85 -19.86
N GLY A 135 20.43 1.67 -19.90
CA GLY A 135 19.48 1.71 -21.02
C GLY A 135 18.21 0.87 -20.85
N TYR A 136 17.96 0.30 -19.66
CA TYR A 136 16.69 -0.36 -19.38
C TYR A 136 15.53 0.66 -19.37
N SER A 137 14.50 0.43 -20.18
CA SER A 137 13.30 1.28 -20.26
C SER A 137 12.03 0.45 -20.26
N LEU A 138 11.03 0.87 -19.50
CA LEU A 138 9.70 0.23 -19.40
C LEU A 138 8.75 0.62 -20.55
N GLY A 139 9.31 1.20 -21.62
CA GLY A 139 8.59 1.69 -22.80
C GLY A 139 7.84 3.01 -22.56
N LYS A 140 7.28 3.58 -23.63
CA LYS A 140 6.51 4.85 -23.59
C LYS A 140 5.27 4.76 -22.68
N SER A 141 4.98 5.86 -21.98
CA SER A 141 3.68 6.09 -21.33
C SER A 141 2.76 6.86 -22.28
N SER A 142 1.63 6.29 -22.65
CA SER A 142 0.66 6.93 -23.53
C SER A 142 -0.52 7.49 -22.72
N PRO A 143 -1.07 8.64 -23.09
CA PRO A 143 -2.33 9.10 -22.50
C PRO A 143 -3.42 8.07 -22.76
N GLN A 144 -4.26 7.84 -21.78
CA GLN A 144 -5.38 6.89 -21.84
C GLN A 144 -6.70 7.62 -21.59
N THR A 145 -7.81 6.99 -21.94
CA THR A 145 -9.15 7.53 -21.73
C THR A 145 -9.39 7.83 -20.26
N LYS A 146 -10.11 8.93 -19.97
CA LYS A 146 -10.47 9.31 -18.59
C LYS A 146 -11.20 8.20 -17.83
N SER A 147 -12.00 7.38 -18.53
CA SER A 147 -12.71 6.22 -17.96
C SER A 147 -11.77 5.22 -17.29
N THR A 148 -10.60 4.94 -17.88
CA THR A 148 -9.59 4.05 -17.30
C THR A 148 -9.06 4.56 -15.96
N GLY A 149 -9.06 5.89 -15.75
CA GLY A 149 -8.63 6.51 -14.50
C GLY A 149 -9.60 6.29 -13.33
N PHE A 150 -10.89 6.06 -13.60
CA PHE A 150 -11.90 5.82 -12.56
C PHE A 150 -11.95 4.37 -12.08
N ILE A 151 -11.25 3.46 -12.74
CA ILE A 151 -11.22 2.03 -12.36
C ILE A 151 -10.70 1.86 -10.93
N MET A 152 -9.63 2.57 -10.54
CA MET A 152 -9.05 2.40 -9.21
C MET A 152 -9.95 2.94 -8.08
N PRO A 153 -10.53 4.16 -8.18
CA PRO A 153 -11.56 4.60 -7.23
C PRO A 153 -12.78 3.68 -7.18
N LEU A 154 -13.26 3.19 -8.33
CA LEU A 154 -14.42 2.29 -8.38
C LEU A 154 -14.11 0.94 -7.69
N PHE A 155 -12.91 0.40 -7.91
CA PHE A 155 -12.43 -0.78 -7.20
C PHE A 155 -12.39 -0.56 -5.68
N ALA A 156 -11.93 0.62 -5.23
CA ALA A 156 -11.94 0.98 -3.81
C ALA A 156 -13.36 1.10 -3.23
N VAL A 157 -14.33 1.65 -3.99
CA VAL A 157 -15.76 1.60 -3.60
C VAL A 157 -16.22 0.15 -3.45
N GLY A 158 -15.91 -0.70 -4.44
CA GLY A 158 -16.29 -2.12 -4.41
C GLY A 158 -15.76 -2.84 -3.16
N LEU A 159 -14.49 -2.62 -2.80
CA LEU A 159 -13.91 -3.17 -1.56
C LEU A 159 -14.62 -2.64 -0.31
N LEU A 160 -14.99 -1.35 -0.29
CA LEU A 160 -15.69 -0.77 0.85
C LEU A 160 -17.10 -1.36 1.02
N ILE A 161 -17.83 -1.56 -0.08
CA ILE A 161 -19.13 -2.23 -0.08
C ILE A 161 -18.98 -3.65 0.45
N LEU A 162 -17.99 -4.42 -0.04
CA LEU A 162 -17.75 -5.78 0.43
C LEU A 162 -17.42 -5.84 1.92
N LEU A 163 -16.65 -4.88 2.42
CA LEU A 163 -16.31 -4.77 3.84
C LEU A 163 -17.55 -4.51 4.72
N ILE A 164 -18.47 -3.66 4.25
CA ILE A 164 -19.70 -3.31 5.00
C ILE A 164 -20.75 -4.41 4.91
N ALA A 165 -20.96 -4.96 3.70
CA ALA A 165 -21.97 -5.98 3.44
C ALA A 165 -21.62 -7.35 4.04
N LYS A 166 -20.33 -7.60 4.32
CA LYS A 166 -19.80 -8.85 4.92
C LYS A 166 -20.45 -10.13 4.34
N PRO A 167 -20.44 -10.32 3.01
CA PRO A 167 -21.02 -11.52 2.44
C PRO A 167 -20.20 -12.76 2.84
N ALA A 168 -20.83 -13.93 2.86
CA ALA A 168 -20.24 -15.17 3.40
C ALA A 168 -18.93 -15.65 2.72
N PHE A 169 -18.59 -15.11 1.54
CA PHE A 169 -17.34 -15.42 0.84
C PHE A 169 -16.17 -14.50 1.23
N ILE A 170 -16.41 -13.45 2.02
CA ILE A 170 -15.34 -12.59 2.55
C ILE A 170 -14.90 -13.15 3.89
N PHE A 171 -13.60 -13.46 3.96
CA PHE A 171 -13.00 -14.05 5.15
C PHE A 171 -12.48 -12.95 6.09
N PHE A 172 -12.73 -13.14 7.38
CA PHE A 172 -12.23 -12.30 8.46
C PHE A 172 -11.40 -13.16 9.40
N SER A 173 -10.19 -12.72 9.72
CA SER A 173 -9.34 -13.37 10.70
C SER A 173 -9.88 -13.20 12.12
N GLU A 174 -9.94 -14.29 12.87
CA GLU A 174 -10.26 -14.27 14.30
C GLU A 174 -9.00 -13.99 15.14
N GLU A 175 -7.85 -14.50 14.69
CA GLU A 175 -6.56 -14.35 15.35
C GLU A 175 -5.47 -13.83 14.40
N GLY A 176 -4.42 -13.24 14.98
CA GLY A 176 -3.27 -12.73 14.24
C GLY A 176 -3.43 -11.29 13.75
N PRO A 177 -2.51 -10.82 12.88
CA PRO A 177 -2.49 -9.41 12.46
C PRO A 177 -3.73 -8.98 11.66
N GLY A 178 -4.46 -9.92 11.06
CA GLY A 178 -5.71 -9.63 10.36
C GLY A 178 -6.87 -9.26 11.30
N SER A 179 -6.87 -9.73 12.55
CA SER A 179 -7.91 -9.38 13.54
C SER A 179 -7.61 -8.07 14.28
N GLN A 180 -6.37 -7.58 14.20
CA GLN A 180 -5.95 -6.30 14.77
C GLN A 180 -6.17 -5.18 13.77
N HIS A 181 -7.26 -4.44 13.92
CA HIS A 181 -7.58 -3.31 13.07
C HIS A 181 -8.16 -2.14 13.86
N ALA A 182 -7.84 -0.92 13.44
CA ALA A 182 -8.53 0.27 13.92
C ALA A 182 -9.98 0.32 13.43
N LEU A 183 -10.82 1.18 14.03
CA LEU A 183 -12.18 1.36 13.55
C LEU A 183 -12.19 1.90 12.11
N LEU A 184 -13.17 1.45 11.33
CA LEU A 184 -13.33 1.75 9.91
C LEU A 184 -13.19 3.24 9.58
N ILE A 185 -13.82 4.12 10.36
CA ILE A 185 -13.80 5.57 10.12
C ILE A 185 -12.38 6.13 10.31
N TYR A 186 -11.69 5.74 11.37
CA TYR A 186 -10.33 6.20 11.62
C TYR A 186 -9.35 5.70 10.56
N SER A 187 -9.46 4.43 10.15
CA SER A 187 -8.64 3.88 9.06
C SER A 187 -8.88 4.58 7.72
N LEU A 188 -10.14 4.93 7.39
CA LEU A 188 -10.46 5.68 6.18
C LEU A 188 -9.92 7.11 6.21
N ILE A 189 -10.11 7.84 7.32
CA ILE A 189 -9.62 9.22 7.46
C ILE A 189 -8.09 9.24 7.42
N ALA A 190 -7.44 8.37 8.21
CA ALA A 190 -5.99 8.25 8.25
C ALA A 190 -5.41 7.89 6.87
N GLY A 191 -6.02 6.90 6.20
CA GLY A 191 -5.67 6.53 4.83
C GLY A 191 -5.85 7.70 3.86
N GLY A 192 -6.95 8.44 3.96
CA GLY A 192 -7.24 9.63 3.15
C GLY A 192 -6.16 10.71 3.30
N ILE A 193 -5.80 11.06 4.53
CA ILE A 193 -4.74 12.04 4.80
C ILE A 193 -3.40 11.56 4.23
N VAL A 194 -3.06 10.29 4.39
CA VAL A 194 -1.83 9.70 3.82
C VAL A 194 -1.87 9.75 2.30
N GLY A 195 -2.99 9.42 1.67
CA GLY A 195 -3.18 9.52 0.21
C GLY A 195 -2.98 10.94 -0.30
N ILE A 196 -3.55 11.93 0.41
CA ILE A 196 -3.36 13.36 0.08
C ILE A 196 -1.89 13.75 0.20
N ALA A 197 -1.23 13.35 1.29
CA ALA A 197 0.17 13.65 1.54
C ALA A 197 1.11 13.03 0.48
N LEU A 198 0.88 11.76 0.12
CA LEU A 198 1.64 11.06 -0.91
C LEU A 198 1.47 11.73 -2.28
N GLN A 199 0.24 12.02 -2.69
CA GLN A 199 -0.03 12.66 -3.98
C GLN A 199 0.59 14.07 -4.09
N ARG A 200 0.58 14.85 -3.01
CA ARG A 200 1.18 16.20 -2.98
C ARG A 200 2.71 16.17 -2.89
N SER A 201 3.27 15.16 -2.25
CA SER A 201 4.71 15.03 -2.09
C SER A 201 5.41 14.43 -3.31
N ARG A 202 4.68 13.73 -4.19
CA ARG A 202 5.20 13.00 -5.36
C ARG A 202 6.33 12.02 -4.99
N ILE A 203 6.25 11.47 -3.77
CA ILE A 203 7.09 10.38 -3.25
C ILE A 203 6.47 9.05 -3.68
#